data_AF-A0A378I6Z5-F1
#
_entry.id   AF-A0A378I6Z5-F1
#
_cell.length_a   1.000
_cell.length_b   1.000
_cell.length_c   1.000
_cell.angle_alpha   90.00
_cell.angle_beta   90.00
_cell.angle_gamma   90.00
#
_symmetry.space_group_name_H-M   'P 1'
#
loop_
_entity.id
_entity.type
_entity.pdbx_description
1 polymer ?
#
loop_
_entity_poly.entity_id
_entity_poly.type
_entity_poly.pdbx_seq_one_letter_code
_entity_poly.pdbx_strand_id
1 'polypeptide(L)'
;MSSPIQPAEENNISQTDYLKLFMQELTYQDPLKPIDNREFMAQMAQFSSLQEARNTNENLVKLLGMTSSTQSLMLLQKSVKLRNSNQLGRVIDIEFPDGSPPLLNISINGSYIKKTLLDISEVS
;
A
#
# COMPACT_ATOMS: atom_id res chain seq x y z
N MET A 1 -40.89 0.07 5.25
CA MET A 1 -39.86 0.90 4.59
C MET A 1 -38.91 1.37 5.67
N SER A 2 -37.73 0.74 5.78
CA SER A 2 -36.74 1.10 6.79
C SER A 2 -35.43 1.35 6.06
N SER A 3 -35.07 2.62 5.90
CA SER A 3 -33.80 3.01 5.29
C SER A 3 -32.65 2.61 6.22
N PRO A 4 -31.61 1.92 5.73
CA PRO A 4 -30.43 1.61 6.55
C PRO A 4 -29.63 2.89 6.80
N ILE A 5 -29.19 3.06 8.04
CA ILE A 5 -28.30 4.13 8.49
C ILE A 5 -26.95 3.91 7.80
N GLN A 6 -26.58 4.80 6.88
CA GLN A 6 -25.22 4.86 6.34
C GLN A 6 -24.26 5.20 7.49
N PRO A 7 -23.17 4.44 7.70
CA PRO A 7 -22.16 4.81 8.67
C PRO A 7 -21.59 6.17 8.26
N ALA A 8 -21.63 7.12 9.20
CA ALA A 8 -21.08 8.46 9.03
C ALA A 8 -19.64 8.35 8.53
N GLU A 9 -19.35 9.02 7.41
CA GLU A 9 -17.98 9.23 6.95
C GLU A 9 -17.16 9.79 8.11
N GLU A 10 -16.07 9.11 8.47
CA GLU A 10 -15.07 9.67 9.37
C GLU A 10 -14.66 11.03 8.80
N ASN A 11 -15.06 12.10 9.48
CA ASN A 11 -14.67 13.47 9.19
C ASN A 11 -13.16 13.62 9.42
N ASN A 12 -12.36 13.08 8.52
CA ASN A 12 -10.93 13.33 8.44
C ASN A 12 -10.77 14.75 7.92
N ILE A 13 -10.72 15.71 8.83
CA ILE A 13 -10.44 17.11 8.50
C ILE A 13 -9.08 17.12 7.78
N SER A 14 -9.08 17.45 6.49
CA SER A 14 -7.86 17.52 5.70
C SER A 14 -6.99 18.68 6.18
N GLN A 15 -5.67 18.58 6.02
CA GLN A 15 -4.72 19.68 6.26
C GLN A 15 -5.18 20.99 5.59
N THR A 16 -5.83 20.89 4.42
CA THR A 16 -6.38 22.02 3.67
C THR A 16 -7.58 22.70 4.33
N ASP A 17 -8.44 21.92 5.00
CA ASP A 17 -9.61 22.46 5.70
C ASP A 17 -9.21 23.13 7.03
N TYR A 18 -8.12 22.67 7.64
CA TYR A 18 -7.49 23.34 8.78
C TYR A 18 -6.73 24.62 8.41
N LEU A 19 -5.99 24.65 7.29
CA LEU A 19 -5.34 25.88 6.83
C LEU A 19 -6.36 26.98 6.55
N LYS A 20 -7.54 26.61 6.02
CA LYS A 20 -8.67 27.53 5.84
C LYS A 20 -9.19 28.04 7.18
N LEU A 21 -9.42 27.16 8.16
CA LEU A 21 -9.85 27.57 9.49
C LEU A 21 -8.82 28.49 10.17
N PHE A 22 -7.53 28.18 10.04
CA PHE A 22 -6.41 28.97 10.58
C PHE A 22 -6.31 30.36 9.96
N MET A 23 -6.43 30.47 8.63
CA MET A 23 -6.49 31.77 7.96
C MET A 23 -7.73 32.58 8.38
N GLN A 24 -8.85 31.89 8.60
CA GLN A 24 -10.10 32.52 9.01
C GLN A 24 -10.02 33.05 10.46
N GLU A 25 -9.35 32.33 11.36
CA GLU A 25 -9.04 32.86 12.70
C GLU A 25 -8.03 34.02 12.63
N LEU A 26 -6.94 33.93 11.86
CA LEU A 26 -5.99 35.05 11.70
C LEU A 26 -6.63 36.35 11.19
N THR A 27 -7.72 36.27 10.43
CA THR A 27 -8.42 37.43 9.87
C THR A 27 -9.34 38.11 10.91
N TYR A 28 -9.68 37.46 12.04
CA TYR A 28 -10.67 37.91 13.01
C TYR A 28 -10.17 37.98 14.48
N GLN A 29 -8.86 38.01 14.73
CA GLN A 29 -8.31 38.07 16.09
C GLN A 29 -8.06 39.50 16.58
N ASP A 30 -8.50 39.80 17.79
CA ASP A 30 -8.12 40.99 18.55
C ASP A 30 -6.64 40.84 18.99
N PRO A 31 -5.75 41.78 18.62
CA PRO A 31 -4.31 41.68 18.87
C PRO A 31 -3.91 41.56 20.35
N LEU A 32 -4.83 41.82 21.28
CA LEU A 32 -4.56 41.82 22.72
C LEU A 32 -4.76 40.46 23.42
N LYS A 33 -5.27 39.43 22.74
CA LYS A 33 -5.47 38.07 23.30
C LYS A 33 -5.17 36.97 22.28
N PRO A 34 -3.89 36.62 22.05
CA PRO A 34 -3.57 35.48 21.21
C PRO A 34 -4.02 34.19 21.89
N ILE A 35 -4.90 33.42 21.25
CA ILE A 35 -5.23 32.06 21.67
C ILE A 35 -4.00 31.17 21.41
N ASP A 36 -3.60 30.35 22.39
CA ASP A 36 -2.47 29.42 22.29
C ASP A 36 -2.87 28.15 21.50
N ASN A 37 -3.12 28.31 20.20
CA ASN A 37 -3.44 27.21 19.30
C ASN A 37 -2.20 26.36 18.93
N ARG A 38 -1.03 26.64 19.53
CA ARG A 38 0.26 26.04 19.16
C ARG A 38 0.34 24.56 19.53
N GLU A 39 -0.18 24.17 20.70
CA GLU A 39 -0.15 22.77 21.14
C GLU A 39 -1.02 21.88 20.24
N PHE A 40 -2.21 22.36 19.87
CA PHE A 40 -3.09 21.65 18.94
C PHE A 40 -2.48 21.58 17.53
N MET A 41 -1.87 22.67 17.03
CA MET A 41 -1.14 22.67 15.75
C MET A 41 0.03 21.68 15.76
N ALA A 42 0.76 21.57 16.86
CA ALA A 42 1.84 20.59 17.00
C ALA A 42 1.32 19.14 16.94
N GLN A 43 0.18 18.85 17.59
CA GLN A 43 -0.47 17.55 17.53
C GLN A 43 -1.01 17.23 16.13
N MET A 44 -1.57 18.21 15.42
CA MET A 44 -2.04 18.05 14.04
C MET A 44 -0.89 17.86 13.05
N ALA A 45 0.21 18.60 13.20
CA ALA A 45 1.41 18.37 12.41
C ALA A 45 1.94 16.94 12.60
N GLN A 46 1.95 16.46 13.84
CA GLN A 46 2.34 15.07 14.15
C GLN A 46 1.40 14.05 13.50
N PHE A 47 0.08 14.28 13.55
CA PHE A 47 -0.89 13.41 12.89
C PHE A 47 -0.76 13.43 11.37
N SER A 48 -0.58 14.60 10.77
CA SER A 48 -0.36 14.76 9.32
C SER A 48 0.89 14.00 8.86
N SER A 49 1.99 14.09 9.60
CA SER A 49 3.21 13.36 9.28
C SER A 49 3.02 11.84 9.40
N LEU A 50 2.25 11.37 10.38
CA LEU A 50 1.91 9.95 10.49
C LEU A 50 1.02 9.49 9.34
N GLN A 51 0.04 10.29 8.93
CA GLN A 51 -0.82 9.97 7.79
C GLN A 51 -0.03 9.95 6.48
N GLU A 52 0.88 10.90 6.28
CA GLU A 52 1.78 10.92 5.12
C GLU A 52 2.70 9.69 5.10
N ALA A 53 3.23 9.28 6.26
CA ALA A 53 4.02 8.08 6.39
C ALA A 53 3.21 6.81 6.04
N ARG A 54 1.95 6.73 6.49
CA ARG A 54 1.02 5.65 6.13
C ARG A 54 0.73 5.62 4.64
N ASN A 55 0.36 6.76 4.05
CA ASN A 55 0.10 6.88 2.62
C ASN A 55 1.32 6.47 1.78
N THR A 56 2.52 6.90 2.20
CA THR A 56 3.77 6.49 1.57
C THR A 56 3.98 4.99 1.67
N ASN A 57 3.77 4.39 2.85
CA ASN A 57 3.90 2.96 3.04
C ASN A 57 2.93 2.17 2.13
N GLU A 58 1.67 2.59 2.04
CA GLU A 58 0.68 1.97 1.16
C GLU A 58 1.08 2.09 -0.33
N ASN A 59 1.59 3.24 -0.74
CA ASN A 59 2.08 3.45 -2.10
C ASN A 59 3.29 2.55 -2.41
N LEU A 60 4.20 2.38 -1.45
CA LEU A 60 5.34 1.46 -1.58
C LEU A 60 4.88 0.01 -1.70
N VAL A 61 3.90 -0.43 -0.90
CA VAL A 61 3.32 -1.78 -1.00
C VAL A 61 2.69 -2.00 -2.38
N LYS A 62 1.92 -1.02 -2.89
CA LYS A 62 1.33 -1.07 -4.24
C LYS A 62 2.41 -1.17 -5.33
N LEU A 63 3.49 -0.40 -5.20
CA LEU A 63 4.59 -0.39 -6.16
C LEU A 63 5.38 -1.70 -6.14
N LEU A 64 5.62 -2.28 -4.96
CA LEU A 64 6.19 -3.62 -4.79
C LEU A 64 5.29 -4.69 -5.42
N GLY A 65 3.97 -4.61 -5.21
CA GLY A 65 3.00 -5.49 -5.86
C GLY A 65 3.07 -5.40 -7.39
N MET A 66 3.06 -4.18 -7.94
CA MET A 66 3.14 -3.96 -9.39
C MET A 66 4.45 -4.48 -9.99
N THR A 67 5.59 -4.18 -9.35
CA THR A 67 6.91 -4.65 -9.81
C THR A 67 7.03 -6.18 -9.73
N SER A 68 6.50 -6.80 -8.67
CA SER A 68 6.44 -8.27 -8.55
C SER A 68 5.55 -8.89 -9.62
N SER A 69 4.41 -8.26 -9.96
CA SER A 69 3.52 -8.71 -11.02
C SER A 69 4.19 -8.66 -12.39
N THR A 70 4.83 -7.55 -12.75
CA THR A 70 5.59 -7.44 -14.00
C THR A 70 6.69 -8.49 -14.09
N GLN A 71 7.46 -8.69 -13.01
CA GLN A 71 8.51 -9.72 -12.97
C GLN A 71 7.94 -11.13 -13.11
N SER A 72 6.84 -11.43 -12.42
CA SER A 72 6.18 -12.73 -12.50
C SER A 72 5.73 -13.02 -13.94
N LEU A 73 5.13 -12.05 -14.63
CA LEU A 73 4.71 -12.18 -16.03
C LEU A 73 5.88 -12.49 -16.97
N MET A 74 7.06 -11.92 -16.74
CA MET A 74 8.26 -12.23 -17.54
C MET A 74 8.74 -13.67 -17.37
N LEU A 75 8.38 -14.32 -16.26
CA LEU A 75 8.71 -15.72 -15.99
C LEU A 75 7.72 -16.70 -16.61
N LEU A 76 6.56 -16.24 -17.10
CA LEU A 76 5.57 -17.13 -17.70
C LEU A 76 6.21 -17.96 -18.84
N GLN A 77 6.00 -19.27 -18.80
CA GLN A 77 6.59 -20.27 -19.70
C GLN A 77 8.12 -20.43 -19.62
N LYS A 78 8.83 -19.69 -18.75
CA LYS A 78 10.27 -19.83 -18.53
C LYS A 78 10.59 -20.98 -17.59
N SER A 79 11.83 -21.48 -17.72
CA SER A 79 12.41 -22.45 -16.79
C SER A 79 13.02 -21.68 -15.63
N VAL A 80 12.70 -22.07 -14.41
CA VAL A 80 13.16 -21.42 -13.18
C VAL A 80 13.72 -22.45 -12.23
N LYS A 81 14.73 -22.06 -11.45
CA LYS A 81 15.27 -22.85 -10.35
C LYS A 81 14.75 -22.27 -9.05
N LEU A 82 14.31 -23.14 -8.14
CA LEU A 82 13.90 -22.71 -6.80
C LEU A 82 15.13 -22.57 -5.90
N ARG A 83 15.09 -21.60 -4.99
CA ARG A 83 16.19 -21.31 -4.06
C ARG A 83 16.60 -22.49 -3.18
N ASN A 84 15.64 -23.34 -2.79
CA ASN A 84 15.86 -24.49 -1.92
C ASN A 84 15.82 -25.83 -2.67
N SER A 85 15.97 -25.83 -3.99
CA SER A 85 15.97 -27.05 -4.81
C SER A 85 16.94 -26.94 -5.98
N ASN A 86 17.57 -28.05 -6.33
CA ASN A 86 18.38 -28.13 -7.56
C ASN A 86 17.55 -28.51 -8.79
N GLN A 87 16.24 -28.69 -8.64
CA GLN A 87 15.36 -29.02 -9.75
C GLN A 87 14.92 -27.76 -10.48
N LEU A 88 14.96 -27.85 -11.81
CA LEU A 88 14.32 -26.86 -12.68
C LEU A 88 12.84 -27.16 -12.79
N GLY A 89 12.05 -26.10 -12.81
CA GLY A 89 10.62 -26.13 -13.07
C GLY A 89 10.22 -25.14 -14.15
N ARG A 90 9.09 -25.37 -14.80
CA ARG A 90 8.54 -24.42 -15.78
C ARG A 90 7.36 -23.67 -15.17
N VAL A 91 7.38 -22.34 -15.22
CA VAL A 91 6.21 -21.55 -14.83
C VAL A 91 5.14 -21.73 -15.90
N ILE A 92 4.03 -22.36 -15.54
CA ILE A 92 2.95 -22.66 -16.49
C ILE A 92 1.80 -21.65 -16.42
N ASP A 93 1.62 -21.01 -15.27
CA ASP A 93 0.52 -20.09 -14.98
C ASP A 93 0.89 -19.15 -13.83
N ILE A 94 0.17 -18.03 -13.68
CA ILE A 94 0.38 -17.03 -12.64
C ILE A 94 -0.97 -16.58 -12.07
N GLU A 95 -1.12 -16.70 -10.75
CA GLU A 95 -2.28 -16.23 -10.02
C GLU A 95 -1.99 -14.86 -9.39
N PHE A 96 -2.96 -13.95 -9.48
CA PHE A 96 -2.91 -12.60 -8.91
C PHE A 96 -3.98 -12.44 -7.81
N PRO A 97 -3.75 -12.98 -6.60
CA PRO A 97 -4.67 -12.80 -5.49
C PRO A 97 -4.70 -11.33 -5.01
N ASP A 98 -5.88 -10.84 -4.65
CA ASP A 98 -6.05 -9.49 -4.13
C ASP A 98 -5.27 -9.27 -2.83
N GLY A 99 -4.53 -8.16 -2.76
CA GLY A 99 -3.77 -7.76 -1.57
C GLY A 99 -2.57 -8.67 -1.24
N SER A 100 -2.21 -9.62 -2.11
CA SER A 100 -1.11 -10.56 -1.90
C SER A 100 -0.15 -10.58 -3.10
N PRO A 101 1.13 -10.98 -2.92
CA PRO A 101 2.06 -11.14 -4.03
C PRO A 101 1.55 -12.19 -5.05
N PRO A 102 1.89 -12.04 -6.34
CA PRO A 102 1.59 -13.04 -7.35
C PRO A 102 2.16 -14.41 -7.00
N LEU A 103 1.40 -15.46 -7.32
CA LEU A 103 1.82 -16.85 -7.16
C LEU A 103 2.15 -17.46 -8.52
N LEU A 104 3.36 -17.97 -8.65
CA LEU A 104 3.84 -18.74 -9.79
C LEU A 104 3.40 -20.20 -9.63
N ASN A 105 2.62 -20.69 -10.60
CA ASN A 105 2.30 -22.11 -10.73
C ASN A 105 3.42 -22.78 -11.54
N ILE A 106 4.25 -23.60 -10.88
CA ILE A 106 5.46 -24.19 -11.46
C ILE A 106 5.28 -25.70 -11.60
N SER A 107 5.51 -26.22 -12.81
CA SER A 107 5.56 -27.65 -13.09
C SER A 107 6.97 -28.19 -12.92
N ILE A 108 7.14 -29.20 -12.06
CA ILE A 108 8.40 -29.90 -11.79
C ILE A 108 8.13 -31.40 -11.83
N ASN A 109 8.78 -32.12 -12.74
CA ASN A 109 8.65 -33.59 -12.87
C ASN A 109 7.19 -34.09 -12.90
N GLY A 110 6.28 -33.33 -13.52
CA GLY A 110 4.85 -33.66 -13.61
C GLY A 110 4.00 -33.28 -12.39
N SER A 111 4.61 -32.75 -11.32
CA SER A 111 3.91 -32.18 -10.17
C SER A 111 3.84 -30.65 -10.26
N TYR A 112 2.81 -30.05 -9.67
CA TYR A 112 2.63 -28.61 -9.64
C TYR A 112 2.85 -28.06 -8.23
N ILE A 113 3.58 -26.94 -8.14
CA ILE A 113 3.82 -26.23 -6.89
C ILE A 113 3.51 -24.74 -7.05
N LYS A 114 3.07 -24.12 -5.96
CA LYS A 114 2.85 -22.67 -5.88
C LYS A 114 4.01 -22.01 -5.16
N LYS A 115 4.58 -20.97 -5.77
CA LYS A 115 5.72 -20.22 -5.24
C LYS A 115 5.61 -18.75 -5.55
N THR A 116 6.32 -17.93 -4.79
CA THR A 116 6.46 -16.49 -5.07
C THR A 116 7.74 -16.22 -5.85
N LEU A 117 7.90 -14.99 -6.33
CA LEU A 117 9.14 -14.55 -6.97
C LEU A 117 10.36 -14.71 -6.03
N LEU A 118 10.18 -14.57 -4.71
CA LEU A 118 11.27 -14.69 -3.72
C LEU A 118 11.83 -16.12 -3.62
N ASP A 119 11.02 -17.11 -3.99
CA ASP A 119 11.42 -18.51 -3.99
C ASP A 119 12.27 -18.88 -5.21
N ILE A 120 12.39 -17.99 -6.21
CA ILE A 120 13.19 -18.21 -7.41
C ILE A 120 14.64 -17.78 -7.16
N SER A 121 15.59 -18.62 -7.58
CA SER A 121 17.02 -18.31 -7.51
C SER A 121 17.63 -17.99 -8.88
N GLU A 122 17.18 -18.68 -9.93
CA GLU A 122 17.72 -18.53 -11.29
C GLU A 122 16.59 -18.67 -12.32
N VAL A 123 16.77 -18.01 -13.47
CA VAL A 123 15.87 -18.08 -14.63
C VAL A 123 16.70 -18.53 -15.83
N SER A 124 16.24 -19.55 -16.54
CA SER A 124 16.87 -20.11 -17.74
C SER A 124 16.02 -19.92 -18.99
#